data_AF-A0A0M6WQM8-F1
#
_entry.id   AF-A0A0M6WQM8-F1
#
_cell.length_a   1.000
_cell.length_b   1.000
_cell.length_c   1.000
_cell.angle_alpha   90.00
_cell.angle_beta   90.00
_cell.angle_gamma   90.00
#
_symmetry.space_group_name_H-M   'P 1'
#
loop_
_entity.id
_entity.type
_entity.pdbx_description
1 polymer ?
#
loop_
_entity_poly.entity_id
_entity_poly.type
_entity_poly.pdbx_seq_one_letter_code
_entity_poly.pdbx_strand_id
1 'polypeptide(L)'
;MQDYNTIIGAIQMRLNKCPTRSVMDRFRIGSSTLNLIMSRYKAFDLTIDELEAMSPKEVEKLFYPQKNLQRKEVPLPDFQYYYDRIHAPNSRINISFCWLDYKEKNPEGYEKSQFYEYYQRFVQEKDDLVLQSTFSDLEDFYDTIVPPPPARKPNGKPTVENHVRYLETH
;
A
#
# COMPACT_ATOMS: atom_id res chain seq x y z
N MET A 1 -14.35 -1.68 -9.24
CA MET A 1 -15.00 -2.86 -8.62
C MET A 1 -16.28 -3.10 -9.41
N GLN A 2 -16.73 -4.34 -9.62
CA GLN A 2 -17.92 -4.59 -10.45
C GLN A 2 -19.16 -4.59 -9.56
N ASP A 3 -20.22 -3.94 -10.03
CA ASP A 3 -21.48 -3.81 -9.29
C ASP A 3 -22.29 -5.11 -9.33
N TYR A 4 -23.18 -5.32 -8.34
CA TYR A 4 -24.08 -6.47 -8.25
C TYR A 4 -24.77 -6.82 -9.58
N ASN A 5 -25.35 -5.83 -10.25
CA ASN A 5 -26.08 -6.01 -11.51
C ASN A 5 -25.19 -6.60 -12.62
N THR A 6 -23.92 -6.21 -12.65
CA THR A 6 -22.95 -6.72 -13.62
C THR A 6 -22.56 -8.16 -13.30
N ILE A 7 -22.41 -8.50 -12.02
CA ILE A 7 -22.06 -9.86 -11.57
C ILE A 7 -23.21 -10.82 -11.91
N ILE A 8 -24.42 -10.54 -11.44
CA ILE A 8 -25.59 -11.41 -11.66
C ILE A 8 -25.93 -11.50 -13.14
N GLY A 9 -26.02 -10.36 -13.82
CA GLY A 9 -26.37 -10.31 -15.23
C GLY A 9 -25.36 -11.04 -16.12
N ALA A 10 -24.06 -10.98 -15.80
CA ALA A 10 -23.05 -11.74 -16.51
C ALA A 10 -23.18 -13.26 -16.28
N ILE A 11 -23.49 -13.69 -15.06
CA ILE A 11 -23.68 -15.11 -14.73
C ILE A 11 -24.94 -15.66 -15.43
N GLN A 12 -26.09 -14.97 -15.30
CA GLN A 12 -27.35 -15.35 -15.95
C GLN A 12 -27.18 -15.53 -17.46
N MET A 13 -26.57 -14.56 -18.14
CA MET A 13 -26.38 -14.64 -19.60
C MET A 13 -25.50 -15.82 -20.01
N ARG A 14 -24.50 -16.15 -19.19
CA ARG A 14 -23.63 -17.27 -19.48
C ARG A 14 -24.26 -18.62 -19.16
N LEU A 15 -25.14 -18.72 -18.15
CA LEU A 15 -25.98 -19.90 -17.92
C LEU A 15 -26.92 -20.13 -19.10
N ASN A 16 -27.46 -19.05 -19.68
CA ASN A 16 -28.25 -19.07 -20.91
C ASN A 16 -27.42 -19.33 -22.19
N LYS A 17 -26.15 -19.71 -22.06
CA LYS A 17 -25.21 -20.02 -23.15
C LYS A 17 -25.01 -18.87 -24.16
N CYS A 18 -25.19 -17.62 -23.74
CA CYS A 18 -24.92 -16.48 -24.61
C CYS A 18 -23.42 -16.39 -24.98
N PRO A 19 -23.10 -15.90 -26.20
CA PRO A 19 -21.72 -15.65 -26.60
C PRO A 19 -21.03 -14.68 -25.65
N THR A 20 -19.77 -14.95 -25.32
CA THR A 20 -18.93 -14.11 -24.44
C THR A 20 -18.92 -12.65 -24.88
N ARG A 21 -18.92 -12.41 -26.20
CA ARG A 21 -18.95 -11.06 -26.79
C ARG A 21 -20.19 -10.27 -26.42
N SER A 22 -21.37 -10.88 -26.51
CA SER A 22 -22.65 -10.24 -26.16
C SER A 22 -22.72 -9.84 -24.69
N VAL A 23 -22.11 -10.64 -23.80
CA VAL A 23 -22.03 -10.33 -22.37
C VAL A 23 -21.09 -9.15 -22.11
N MET A 24 -19.91 -9.17 -22.75
CA MET A 24 -18.94 -8.07 -22.65
C MET A 24 -19.50 -6.75 -23.16
N ASP A 25 -20.17 -6.76 -24.31
CA ASP A 25 -20.75 -5.56 -24.93
C ASP A 25 -21.88 -4.97 -24.07
N ARG A 26 -22.73 -5.82 -23.46
CA ARG A 26 -23.86 -5.38 -22.63
C ARG A 26 -23.41 -4.72 -21.32
N PHE A 27 -22.44 -5.32 -20.63
CA PHE A 27 -21.97 -4.84 -19.33
C PHE A 27 -20.70 -3.98 -19.40
N ARG A 28 -20.16 -3.75 -20.61
CA ARG A 28 -18.90 -3.03 -20.86
C ARG A 28 -17.73 -3.59 -20.02
N ILE A 29 -17.65 -4.92 -19.93
CA ILE A 29 -16.59 -5.62 -19.20
C ILE A 29 -15.60 -6.30 -20.16
N GLY A 30 -14.35 -6.41 -19.75
CA GLY A 30 -13.34 -7.17 -20.48
C GLY A 30 -13.49 -8.69 -20.28
N SER A 31 -12.95 -9.47 -21.22
CA SER A 31 -12.96 -10.94 -21.18
C SER A 31 -12.33 -11.50 -19.88
N SER A 32 -11.25 -10.88 -19.42
CA SER A 32 -10.58 -11.22 -18.15
C SER A 32 -11.50 -11.07 -16.94
N THR A 33 -12.32 -10.01 -16.93
CA THR A 33 -13.26 -9.74 -15.83
C THR A 33 -14.40 -10.75 -15.84
N LEU A 34 -14.95 -11.06 -17.02
CA LEU A 34 -15.99 -12.08 -17.16
C LEU A 34 -15.50 -13.47 -16.74
N ASN A 35 -14.28 -13.84 -17.15
CA ASN A 35 -13.66 -15.10 -16.74
C ASN A 35 -13.44 -15.16 -15.23
N LEU A 36 -13.00 -14.05 -14.61
CA LEU A 36 -12.82 -13.97 -13.17
C LEU A 36 -14.14 -14.18 -12.40
N ILE A 37 -15.22 -13.51 -12.84
CA ILE A 37 -16.56 -13.66 -12.25
C ILE A 37 -16.99 -15.13 -12.35
N MET A 38 -16.77 -15.75 -13.51
CA MET A 38 -17.13 -17.14 -13.75
C MET A 38 -16.33 -18.15 -12.94
N SER A 39 -15.01 -17.94 -12.81
CA SER A 39 -14.16 -18.77 -11.98
C SER A 39 -14.57 -18.71 -10.52
N ARG A 40 -14.96 -17.53 -10.02
CA ARG A 40 -15.45 -17.37 -8.64
C ARG A 40 -16.82 -17.99 -8.45
N TYR A 41 -17.74 -17.81 -9.40
CA TYR A 41 -19.06 -18.46 -9.36
C TYR A 41 -18.93 -19.98 -9.25
N LYS A 42 -18.04 -20.59 -10.06
CA LYS A 42 -17.75 -22.03 -9.98
C LYS A 42 -17.13 -22.48 -8.66
N ALA A 43 -16.50 -21.58 -7.90
CA ALA A 43 -15.90 -21.90 -6.62
C ALA A 43 -16.90 -21.87 -5.45
N PHE A 44 -18.04 -21.19 -5.61
CA PHE A 44 -19.04 -21.05 -4.56
C PHE A 44 -20.14 -22.13 -4.62
N ASP A 45 -20.25 -22.91 -5.70
CA ASP A 45 -21.29 -23.94 -5.92
C ASP A 45 -22.73 -23.46 -5.58
N LEU A 46 -22.97 -22.15 -5.68
CA LEU A 46 -24.26 -21.52 -5.41
C LEU A 46 -25.12 -21.50 -6.67
N THR A 47 -26.43 -21.62 -6.47
CA THR A 47 -27.41 -21.38 -7.54
C THR A 47 -27.63 -19.88 -7.76
N ILE A 48 -28.14 -19.51 -8.94
CA ILE A 48 -28.41 -18.10 -9.23
C ILE A 48 -29.52 -17.53 -8.34
N ASP A 49 -30.48 -18.36 -7.95
CA ASP A 49 -31.61 -17.98 -7.10
C ASP A 49 -31.12 -17.63 -5.68
N GLU A 50 -30.13 -18.36 -5.15
CA GLU A 50 -29.49 -18.05 -3.87
C GLU A 50 -28.67 -16.76 -3.93
N LEU A 51 -28.02 -16.47 -5.07
CA LEU A 51 -27.31 -15.21 -5.28
C LEU A 51 -28.26 -14.01 -5.35
N GLU A 52 -29.44 -14.17 -5.94
CA GLU A 52 -30.47 -13.14 -6.02
C GLU A 52 -31.20 -12.90 -4.69
N ALA A 53 -31.26 -13.92 -3.83
CA ALA A 53 -31.83 -13.81 -2.49
C ALA A 53 -30.93 -13.04 -1.51
N MET A 54 -29.62 -12.97 -1.77
CA MET A 54 -28.68 -12.21 -0.94
C MET A 54 -28.75 -10.70 -1.22
N SER A 55 -28.31 -9.88 -0.26
CA SER A 55 -28.26 -8.44 -0.48
C SER A 55 -27.17 -8.07 -1.51
N PRO A 56 -27.37 -7.01 -2.32
CA PRO A 56 -26.39 -6.60 -3.34
C PRO A 56 -24.97 -6.41 -2.79
N LYS A 57 -24.85 -5.87 -1.57
CA LYS A 57 -23.56 -5.63 -0.90
C LYS A 57 -22.88 -6.93 -0.46
N GLU A 58 -23.64 -7.94 -0.04
CA GLU A 58 -23.09 -9.24 0.35
C GLU A 58 -22.53 -9.97 -0.85
N VAL A 59 -23.23 -9.94 -1.99
CA VAL A 59 -22.76 -10.54 -3.24
C VAL A 59 -21.50 -9.83 -3.74
N GLU A 60 -21.47 -8.50 -3.74
CA GLU A 60 -20.27 -7.76 -4.10
C GLU A 60 -19.08 -8.13 -3.21
N LYS A 61 -19.29 -8.25 -1.90
CA LYS A 61 -18.26 -8.65 -0.93
C LYS A 61 -17.84 -10.12 -1.07
N LEU A 62 -18.75 -11.02 -1.44
CA LEU A 62 -18.48 -12.43 -1.67
C LEU A 62 -17.59 -12.61 -2.90
N PHE A 63 -17.95 -11.95 -4.00
CA PHE A 63 -17.17 -12.01 -5.23
C PHE A 63 -15.88 -11.22 -5.12
N TYR A 64 -15.89 -10.07 -4.48
CA TYR A 64 -14.73 -9.19 -4.30
C TYR A 64 -14.59 -8.84 -2.82
N PRO A 65 -14.04 -9.74 -1.99
CA PRO A 65 -13.73 -9.39 -0.62
C PRO A 65 -12.75 -8.23 -0.66
N GLN A 66 -13.15 -7.09 -0.09
CA GLN A 66 -12.23 -5.99 0.14
C GLN A 66 -11.03 -6.59 0.87
N LYS A 67 -9.81 -6.37 0.34
CA LYS A 67 -8.60 -6.74 1.06
C LYS A 67 -8.65 -6.01 2.40
N ASN A 68 -9.17 -6.69 3.42
CA ASN A 68 -8.91 -6.33 4.79
C ASN A 68 -7.42 -6.59 4.93
N LEU A 69 -6.61 -5.56 4.72
CA LEU A 69 -5.29 -5.49 5.30
C LEU A 69 -5.56 -5.55 6.80
N GLN A 70 -5.74 -6.76 7.34
CA GLN A 70 -5.71 -6.97 8.77
C GLN A 70 -4.29 -6.56 9.15
N ARG A 71 -4.15 -5.30 9.55
CA ARG A 71 -2.93 -4.81 10.15
C ARG A 71 -2.83 -5.61 11.43
N LYS A 72 -1.86 -6.54 11.49
CA LYS A 72 -1.46 -7.13 12.77
C LYS A 72 -1.21 -5.93 13.69
N GLU A 73 -1.83 -5.91 14.88
CA GLU A 73 -1.55 -4.92 15.91
C GLU A 73 -0.15 -5.20 16.46
N VAL A 74 0.87 -4.89 15.66
CA VAL A 74 2.26 -4.93 16.08
C VAL A 74 2.50 -3.60 16.81
N PRO A 75 3.03 -3.63 18.05
CA PRO A 75 3.37 -2.41 18.75
C PRO A 75 4.47 -1.64 17.99
N LEU A 76 4.33 -0.31 17.91
CA LEU A 76 5.31 0.57 17.30
C LEU A 76 6.65 0.48 18.05
N PRO A 77 7.79 0.28 17.36
CA PRO A 77 9.10 0.36 17.97
C PRO A 77 9.39 1.75 18.53
N ASP A 78 10.23 1.82 19.55
CA ASP A 78 10.76 3.08 20.05
C ASP A 78 11.75 3.69 19.03
N PHE A 79 11.22 4.51 18.11
CA PHE A 79 11.99 5.15 17.06
C PHE A 79 12.94 6.24 17.58
N GLN A 80 12.70 6.79 18.78
CA GLN A 80 13.59 7.77 19.41
C GLN A 80 14.95 7.15 19.69
N TYR A 81 14.95 5.97 20.32
CA TYR A 81 16.18 5.23 20.61
C TYR A 81 17.02 4.96 19.36
N TYR A 82 16.38 4.57 18.25
CA TYR A 82 17.08 4.33 16.99
C TYR A 82 17.58 5.62 16.33
N TYR A 83 16.83 6.71 16.43
CA TYR A 83 17.22 8.01 15.91
C TYR A 83 18.50 8.54 16.59
N ASP A 84 18.56 8.49 17.91
CA ASP A 84 19.72 8.97 18.69
C ASP A 84 20.97 8.14 18.38
N ARG A 85 20.79 6.83 18.16
CA ARG A 85 21.88 5.91 17.79
C ARG A 85 22.40 6.13 16.37
N ILE A 86 21.56 6.58 15.44
CA ILE A 86 21.95 6.93 14.07
C ILE A 86 22.65 8.29 14.03
N HIS A 87 22.19 9.27 14.81
CA HIS A 87 22.73 10.64 14.81
C HIS A 87 23.87 10.89 15.79
N ALA A 88 24.28 9.88 16.57
CA ALA A 88 25.42 10.00 17.47
C ALA A 88 26.73 10.29 16.71
N PRO A 89 27.59 11.20 17.21
CA PRO A 89 28.88 11.49 16.58
C PRO A 89 29.75 10.23 16.58
N ASN A 90 30.27 9.84 15.41
CA ASN A 90 30.99 8.59 15.12
C ASN A 90 30.14 7.32 14.93
N SER A 91 28.82 7.44 14.81
CA SER A 91 27.97 6.28 14.51
C SER A 91 28.18 5.78 13.08
N ARG A 92 28.49 4.49 12.93
CA ARG A 92 28.44 3.77 11.64
C ARG A 92 27.11 3.03 11.45
N ILE A 93 26.13 3.33 12.30
CA ILE A 93 24.89 2.58 12.42
C ILE A 93 23.87 3.21 11.48
N ASN A 94 23.43 2.41 10.51
CA ASN A 94 22.43 2.77 9.53
C ASN A 94 21.05 2.24 9.97
N ILE A 95 19.96 2.81 9.44
CA ILE A 95 18.58 2.37 9.69
C ILE A 95 18.37 0.87 9.39
N SER A 96 19.16 0.32 8.46
CA SER A 96 19.17 -1.11 8.17
C SER A 96 19.62 -1.95 9.37
N PHE A 97 20.63 -1.51 10.11
CA PHE A 97 21.10 -2.19 11.32
C PHE A 97 20.07 -2.07 12.45
N CYS A 98 19.41 -0.91 12.58
CA CYS A 98 18.32 -0.73 13.53
C CYS A 98 17.15 -1.70 13.28
N TRP A 99 16.80 -1.94 12.01
CA TRP A 99 15.79 -2.93 11.64
C TRP A 99 16.21 -4.37 11.97
N LEU A 100 17.49 -4.72 11.76
CA LEU A 100 18.00 -6.05 12.11
C LEU A 100 17.91 -6.30 13.62
N ASP A 101 18.37 -5.36 14.43
CA ASP A 101 18.26 -5.43 15.90
C ASP A 101 16.80 -5.50 16.36
N TYR A 102 15.88 -4.82 15.66
CA TYR A 102 14.44 -4.88 15.95
C TYR A 102 13.84 -6.25 15.60
N LYS A 103 14.19 -6.81 14.43
CA LYS A 103 13.67 -8.10 13.96
C LYS A 103 14.20 -9.28 14.78
N GLU A 104 15.43 -9.17 15.28
CA GLU A 104 16.01 -10.14 16.22
C GLU A 104 15.21 -10.21 17.53
N LYS A 105 14.77 -9.06 18.04
CA LYS A 105 13.93 -8.98 19.26
C LYS A 105 12.46 -9.30 19.00
N ASN A 106 11.96 -9.02 17.79
CA ASN A 106 10.55 -9.21 17.41
C ASN A 106 10.44 -9.93 16.05
N PRO A 107 10.46 -11.28 16.04
CA PRO A 107 10.37 -12.06 14.80
C PRO A 107 9.07 -11.79 14.00
N GLU A 108 7.95 -11.61 14.71
CA GLU A 108 6.63 -11.25 14.15
C GLU A 108 6.44 -9.73 13.95
N GLY A 109 7.48 -8.94 14.19
CA GLY A 109 7.46 -7.48 14.07
C GLY A 109 7.41 -7.00 12.61
N TYR A 110 7.39 -5.68 12.44
CA TYR A 110 7.35 -5.03 11.13
C TYR A 110 8.40 -5.52 10.14
N GLU A 111 7.96 -5.67 8.90
CA GLU A 111 8.85 -5.93 7.76
C GLU A 111 9.67 -4.69 7.40
N LYS A 112 10.79 -4.90 6.71
CA LYS A 112 11.78 -3.84 6.40
C LYS A 112 11.15 -2.58 5.80
N SER A 113 10.30 -2.74 4.79
CA SER A 113 9.64 -1.61 4.11
C SER A 113 8.70 -0.85 5.05
N GLN A 114 7.97 -1.56 5.92
CA GLN A 114 7.07 -0.94 6.89
C GLN A 114 7.87 -0.19 7.97
N PHE A 115 8.93 -0.82 8.50
CA PHE A 115 9.81 -0.19 9.48
C PHE A 115 10.43 1.11 8.94
N TYR A 116 10.84 1.12 7.66
CA TYR A 116 11.42 2.30 7.04
C TYR A 116 10.38 3.41 6.86
N GLU A 117 9.16 3.06 6.44
CA GLU A 117 8.06 4.01 6.32
C GLU A 117 7.73 4.67 7.66
N TYR A 118 7.62 3.89 8.73
CA TYR A 118 7.34 4.43 10.07
C TYR A 118 8.48 5.29 10.60
N TYR A 119 9.74 4.86 10.41
CA TYR A 119 10.89 5.67 10.81
C TYR A 119 10.97 6.99 10.02
N GLN A 120 10.70 6.97 8.72
CA GLN A 120 10.68 8.19 7.90
C GLN A 120 9.58 9.16 8.34
N ARG A 121 8.38 8.66 8.68
CA ARG A 121 7.32 9.50 9.25
C ARG A 121 7.73 10.11 10.58
N PHE A 122 8.37 9.34 11.46
CA PHE A 122 8.88 9.82 12.72
C PHE A 122 9.94 10.92 12.55
N VAL A 123 10.88 10.75 11.61
CA VAL A 123 11.89 11.77 11.29
C VAL A 123 11.22 13.01 10.71
N GLN A 124 10.27 12.86 9.81
CA GLN A 124 9.53 13.99 9.24
C GLN A 124 8.76 14.77 10.31
N GLU A 125 8.07 14.10 11.23
CA GLU A 125 7.36 14.75 12.33
C GLU A 125 8.31 15.51 13.29
N LYS A 126 9.53 14.99 13.47
CA LYS A 126 10.60 15.65 14.24
C LYS A 126 11.19 16.87 13.53
N ASP A 127 11.45 16.75 12.22
CA ASP A 127 12.09 17.79 11.42
C ASP A 127 11.11 18.91 11.04
N ASP A 128 9.83 18.59 10.83
CA ASP A 128 8.76 19.57 10.57
C ASP A 128 8.53 20.52 11.78
N LEU A 129 9.08 20.19 12.96
CA LEU A 129 9.05 21.04 14.16
C LEU A 129 10.28 21.96 14.32
N VAL A 130 11.27 21.89 13.42
CA VAL A 130 12.41 22.81 13.45
C VAL A 130 12.24 23.85 12.34
N LEU A 131 11.45 24.88 12.63
CA LEU A 131 11.73 26.18 12.00
C LEU A 131 13.16 26.53 12.36
N GLN A 132 13.98 26.79 11.35
CA GLN A 132 15.31 27.36 11.55
C GLN A 132 15.15 28.54 12.53
N SER A 133 15.83 28.51 13.68
CA SER A 133 15.67 29.56 14.72
C SER A 133 15.89 30.99 14.17
N THR A 134 16.58 31.10 13.02
CA THR A 134 16.79 32.32 12.25
C THR A 134 15.53 32.92 11.61
N PHE A 135 14.42 32.18 11.56
CA PHE A 135 13.16 32.62 10.93
C PHE A 135 12.00 32.72 11.93
N SER A 136 12.20 32.35 13.20
CA SER A 136 11.21 32.54 14.27
C SER A 136 10.79 34.00 14.40
N ASP A 137 11.76 34.92 14.29
CA ASP A 137 11.53 36.37 14.37
C ASP A 137 10.62 36.91 13.25
N LEU A 138 10.50 36.20 12.12
CA LEU A 138 9.65 36.61 10.99
C LEU A 138 8.19 36.20 11.17
N GLU A 139 7.93 35.11 11.89
CA GLU A 139 6.55 34.68 12.18
C GLU A 139 5.86 35.69 13.10
N ASP A 140 6.56 36.15 14.15
CA ASP A 140 6.05 37.17 15.07
C ASP A 140 5.91 38.55 14.40
N PHE A 141 6.77 38.89 13.44
CA PHE A 141 6.73 40.18 12.74
C PHE A 141 5.61 40.27 11.70
N TYR A 142 5.36 39.18 10.96
CA TYR A 142 4.38 39.16 9.87
C TYR A 142 3.07 38.45 10.24
N ASP A 143 2.94 37.91 11.45
CA ASP A 143 1.77 37.14 11.92
C ASP A 143 1.34 36.08 10.88
N THR A 144 2.33 35.42 10.27
CA THR A 144 2.15 34.50 9.15
C THR A 144 2.84 33.17 9.44
N ILE A 145 2.11 32.06 9.31
CA ILE A 145 2.65 30.70 9.47
C ILE A 145 3.57 30.39 8.28
N VAL A 146 4.86 30.10 8.52
CA VAL A 146 5.81 29.72 7.45
C VAL A 146 5.93 28.20 7.42
N PRO A 147 5.32 27.49 6.44
CA PRO A 147 5.49 26.05 6.33
C PRO A 147 6.92 25.69 5.89
N PRO A 148 7.54 24.63 6.42
CA PRO A 148 8.84 24.18 5.96
C PRO A 148 8.78 23.70 4.51
N PRO A 149 9.89 23.83 3.75
CA PRO A 149 9.95 23.33 2.38
C PRO A 149 9.81 21.80 2.38
N PRO A 150 8.99 21.23 1.47
CA PRO A 150 8.79 19.79 1.41
C PRO A 150 10.10 19.04 1.12
N ALA A 151 10.31 17.91 1.80
CA ALA A 151 11.49 17.07 1.65
C ALA A 151 11.75 16.72 0.16
N ARG A 152 12.93 17.07 -0.35
CA ARG A 152 13.31 16.77 -1.74
C ARG A 152 13.48 15.26 -1.93
N LYS A 153 12.64 14.65 -2.77
CA LYS A 153 12.85 13.28 -3.23
C LYS A 153 13.97 13.25 -4.28
N PRO A 154 15.11 12.55 -4.05
CA PRO A 154 16.18 12.48 -5.03
C PRO A 154 15.73 11.67 -6.25
N ASN A 155 15.62 12.32 -7.41
CA ASN A 155 15.16 11.71 -8.67
C ASN A 155 16.19 10.80 -9.37
N GLY A 156 17.39 10.60 -8.80
CA GLY A 156 18.53 10.00 -9.49
C GLY A 156 18.93 8.57 -9.11
N LYS A 157 18.34 7.95 -8.08
CA LYS A 157 18.80 6.62 -7.61
C LYS A 157 18.51 5.43 -8.56
N PRO A 158 17.43 5.39 -9.35
CA PRO A 158 17.18 4.24 -10.25
C PRO A 158 18.19 4.11 -11.41
N THR A 159 18.84 5.20 -11.82
CA THR A 159 19.72 5.20 -13.00
C THR A 159 21.11 4.65 -12.70
N VAL A 160 21.62 4.84 -11.48
CA VAL A 160 22.98 4.41 -11.10
C VAL A 160 23.08 2.90 -10.93
N GLU A 161 22.03 2.24 -10.42
CA GLU A 161 22.02 0.78 -10.24
C GLU A 161 22.01 0.01 -11.58
N ASN A 162 21.42 0.57 -12.63
CA ASN A 162 21.42 -0.05 -13.96
C ASN A 162 22.78 -0.03 -14.69
N HIS A 163 23.72 0.80 -14.24
CA HIS A 163 25.06 0.89 -14.84
C HIS A 163 26.10 0.01 -14.14
N VAL A 164 25.78 -0.57 -12.99
CA VAL A 164 26.63 -1.58 -12.34
C VAL A 164 26.27 -2.96 -12.91
N ARG A 165 26.50 -3.15 -14.21
CA ARG A 165 26.59 -4.49 -14.80
C ARG A 165 28.04 -4.95 -14.61
N TYR A 166 28.18 -6.08 -13.93
CA TYR A 166 29.44 -6.77 -13.66
C TYR A 166 30.34 -6.84 -14.90
N LEU A 167 31.55 -6.31 -14.78
CA LEU A 167 32.65 -6.71 -15.66
C LEU A 167 33.21 -8.01 -15.09
N GLU A 168 32.62 -9.15 -15.48
CA GLU A 168 33.30 -10.43 -15.34
C GLU A 168 34.41 -10.46 -16.41
N THR A 169 35.65 -10.22 -15.98
CA THR A 169 36.83 -10.51 -16.78
C THR A 169 37.07 -12.01 -16.76
N HIS A 170 37.03 -12.64 -17.94
CA HIS A 170 37.48 -14.00 -18.21
C HIS A 170 38.97 -14.20 -17.90
#